data_AF-A0A531KUB9-F1
#
_entry.id   AF-A0A531KUB9-F1
#
_cell.length_a   1.000
_cell.length_b   1.000
_cell.length_c   1.000
_cell.angle_alpha   90.00
_cell.angle_beta   90.00
_cell.angle_gamma   90.00
#
_symmetry.space_group_name_H-M   'P 1'
#
loop_
_entity.id
_entity.type
_entity.pdbx_description
1 polymer ?
#
loop_
_entity_poly.entity_id
_entity_poly.type
_entity_poly.pdbx_seq_one_letter_code
_entity_poly.pdbx_strand_id
1 'polypeptide(L)'
;PEYVQFAGCLDHEFGMPVTADLAVDAALRLAAAGADLVTWVDPKRPDDTSRHKRMDYVFTSASLARSLKRLWVDRQAVGSDHLPVWVEMV
;
A
#
# COMPACT_ATOMS: atom_id res chain seq x y z
N PRO A 1 -6.24 14.77 1.10
CA PRO A 1 -6.98 15.03 2.35
C PRO A 1 -7.80 13.83 2.81
N GLU A 2 -8.32 13.10 1.84
CA GLU A 2 -9.13 11.89 1.90
C GLU A 2 -8.35 10.72 2.51
N TYR A 3 -7.11 10.47 2.10
CA TYR A 3 -6.28 9.41 2.70
C TYR A 3 -6.10 9.63 4.19
N VAL A 4 -5.79 10.85 4.61
CA VAL A 4 -5.56 11.19 6.02
C VAL A 4 -6.86 11.07 6.83
N GLN A 5 -7.99 11.45 6.25
CA GLN A 5 -9.30 11.25 6.89
C GLN A 5 -9.66 9.76 7.03
N PHE A 6 -9.22 8.92 6.09
CA PHE A 6 -9.55 7.50 6.06
C PHE A 6 -8.62 6.63 6.91
N ALA A 7 -7.31 6.87 6.85
CA ALA A 7 -6.28 6.05 7.49
C ALA A 7 -5.60 6.75 8.69
N GLY A 8 -5.90 8.02 8.92
CA GLY A 8 -5.23 8.84 9.91
C GLY A 8 -3.94 9.49 9.39
N CYS A 9 -3.25 10.17 10.31
CA CYS A 9 -1.95 10.79 10.06
C CYS A 9 -0.87 10.02 10.81
N LEU A 10 0.34 10.00 10.22
CA LEU A 10 1.51 9.46 10.89
C LEU A 10 1.85 10.36 12.09
N ASP A 11 1.86 9.78 13.28
CA ASP A 11 2.40 10.40 14.48
C ASP A 11 3.91 10.12 14.57
N HIS A 12 4.70 11.11 14.99
CA HIS A 12 6.15 10.98 15.07
C HIS A 12 6.60 10.02 16.19
N GLU A 13 5.85 9.92 17.28
CA GLU A 13 6.20 9.11 18.45
C GLU A 13 5.56 7.72 18.39
N PHE A 14 4.32 7.64 17.92
CA PHE A 14 3.51 6.41 17.96
C PHE A 14 3.25 5.77 16.59
N GLY A 15 3.59 6.45 15.49
CA GLY A 15 3.33 5.96 14.13
C GLY A 15 1.87 6.11 13.71
N MET A 16 1.41 5.23 12.80
CA MET A 16 0.02 5.27 12.33
C MET A 16 -0.94 4.78 13.43
N PRO A 17 -2.07 5.47 13.66
CA PRO A 17 -3.07 5.03 14.62
C PRO A 17 -3.69 3.70 14.19
N VAL A 18 -3.96 2.83 15.17
CA VAL A 18 -4.69 1.57 14.97
C VAL A 18 -5.93 1.60 15.85
N THR A 19 -6.98 2.22 15.32
CA THR A 19 -8.26 2.46 16.01
C THR A 19 -9.42 1.92 15.19
N ALA A 20 -10.57 1.68 15.81
CA ALA A 20 -11.70 1.04 15.14
C ALA A 20 -12.35 1.90 14.05
N ASP A 21 -12.15 3.22 14.11
CA ASP A 21 -12.70 4.24 13.21
C ASP A 21 -11.80 4.55 12.02
N LEU A 22 -10.57 4.05 12.00
CA LEU A 22 -9.59 4.31 10.93
C LEU A 22 -9.18 3.02 10.23
N ALA A 23 -8.96 3.14 8.92
CA ALA A 23 -8.45 2.06 8.09
C ALA A 23 -6.93 1.91 8.28
N VAL A 24 -6.46 0.68 8.41
CA VAL A 24 -5.02 0.38 8.51
C VAL A 24 -4.46 0.16 7.12
N ASP A 25 -3.55 1.02 6.66
CA ASP A 25 -2.78 0.81 5.43
C ASP A 25 -1.81 -0.36 5.63
N ALA A 26 -2.03 -1.46 4.90
CA ALA A 26 -1.25 -2.67 5.05
C ALA A 26 0.24 -2.47 4.73
N ALA A 27 0.58 -1.60 3.77
CA ALA A 27 1.96 -1.36 3.41
C ALA A 27 2.70 -0.61 4.53
N LEU A 28 2.07 0.40 5.14
CA LEU A 28 2.65 1.09 6.29
C LEU A 28 2.74 0.17 7.50
N ARG A 29 1.69 -0.62 7.75
CA ARG A 29 1.65 -1.55 8.88
C ARG A 29 2.76 -2.60 8.82
N LEU A 30 3.08 -3.07 7.62
CA LEU A 30 4.15 -4.05 7.34
C LEU A 30 5.50 -3.38 7.05
N ALA A 31 5.60 -2.05 7.13
CA ALA A 31 6.79 -1.28 6.77
C ALA A 31 7.34 -1.61 5.37
N ALA A 32 6.46 -1.92 4.42
CA ALA A 32 6.83 -2.15 3.02
C ALA A 32 7.35 -0.85 2.40
N ALA A 33 8.39 -0.94 1.58
CA ALA A 33 9.04 0.22 0.98
C ALA A 33 9.69 -0.13 -0.37
N GLY A 34 10.03 0.91 -1.13
CA GLY A 34 10.78 0.79 -2.37
C GLY A 34 9.96 0.29 -3.55
N ALA A 35 10.62 -0.42 -4.47
CA ALA A 35 10.02 -0.89 -5.72
C ALA A 35 8.83 -1.85 -5.51
N ASP A 36 8.73 -2.44 -4.32
CA ASP A 36 7.64 -3.35 -3.95
C ASP A 36 6.29 -2.64 -3.71
N LEU A 37 6.25 -1.31 -3.83
CA LEU A 37 5.02 -0.51 -3.73
C LEU A 37 4.63 0.22 -5.03
N VAL A 38 5.37 0.03 -6.12
CA VAL A 38 4.98 0.57 -7.42
C VAL A 38 3.80 -0.23 -7.94
N THR A 39 2.63 0.38 -7.99
CA THR A 39 1.39 -0.25 -8.47
C THR A 39 0.91 0.30 -9.80
N TRP A 40 1.53 1.38 -10.28
CA TRP A 40 1.23 1.95 -11.58
C TRP A 40 2.50 2.36 -12.33
N VAL A 41 2.55 2.03 -13.62
CA VAL A 41 3.65 2.34 -14.55
C VAL A 41 3.09 3.12 -15.75
N ASP A 42 3.78 4.17 -16.19
CA ASP A 42 3.30 4.97 -17.33
C ASP A 42 3.32 4.12 -18.62
N PRO A 43 2.16 3.85 -19.25
CA PRO A 43 2.11 2.99 -20.43
C PRO A 43 2.82 3.58 -21.65
N LYS A 44 3.02 4.91 -21.69
CA LYS A 44 3.76 5.59 -22.77
C LYS A 44 5.26 5.62 -22.51
N ARG A 45 5.69 5.48 -21.25
CA ARG A 45 7.09 5.57 -20.81
C ARG A 45 7.34 4.56 -19.68
N PRO A 46 7.25 3.25 -19.95
CA PRO A 46 7.31 2.24 -18.91
C PRO A 46 8.66 2.21 -18.18
N ASP A 47 9.74 2.55 -18.88
CA ASP A 47 11.10 2.56 -18.35
C ASP A 47 11.43 3.82 -17.52
N ASP A 48 10.56 4.84 -17.52
CA ASP A 48 10.75 6.06 -16.75
C ASP A 48 10.29 5.87 -15.29
N THR A 49 11.19 5.34 -14.47
CA THR A 49 10.93 5.03 -13.05
C THR A 49 10.55 6.26 -12.22
N SER A 50 10.89 7.49 -12.65
CA SER A 50 10.48 8.72 -11.97
C SER A 50 8.97 8.95 -12.02
N ARG A 51 8.29 8.28 -12.94
CA ARG A 51 6.83 8.36 -13.15
C ARG A 51 6.08 7.22 -12.51
N HIS A 52 6.76 6.22 -11.99
CA HIS A 52 6.14 5.11 -11.27
C HIS A 52 5.43 5.63 -10.03
N LYS A 53 4.25 5.08 -9.74
CA LYS A 53 3.41 5.53 -8.63
C LYS A 53 2.88 4.36 -7.82
N ARG A 54 2.54 4.66 -6.58
CA ARG A 54 1.64 3.86 -5.76
C ARG A 54 0.25 4.49 -5.84
N MET A 55 -0.68 3.81 -6.50
CA MET A 55 -2.08 4.25 -6.65
C MET A 55 -3.05 3.23 -6.06
N ASP A 56 -2.66 1.97 -6.03
CA ASP A 56 -3.43 0.88 -5.42
C ASP A 56 -2.98 0.57 -3.99
N TYR A 57 -3.96 0.31 -3.13
CA TYR A 57 -3.79 0.13 -1.69
C TYR A 57 -4.60 -1.08 -1.21
N VAL A 58 -4.10 -1.74 -0.17
CA VAL A 58 -4.90 -2.67 0.64
C VAL A 58 -5.04 -2.08 2.03
N PHE A 59 -6.29 -1.91 2.45
CA PHE A 59 -6.62 -1.45 3.79
C PHE A 59 -7.31 -2.56 4.57
N THR A 60 -7.07 -2.62 5.88
CA THR A 60 -7.76 -3.54 6.78
C THR A 60 -8.42 -2.78 7.93
N SER A 61 -9.35 -3.45 8.63
CA SER A 61 -9.76 -2.99 9.95
C SER A 61 -8.60 -3.10 10.96
N ALA A 62 -8.69 -2.37 12.07
CA ALA A 62 -7.74 -2.51 13.18
C ALA A 62 -7.66 -3.95 13.73
N SER A 63 -8.78 -4.68 13.76
CA SER A 63 -8.82 -6.07 14.26
C SER A 63 -8.04 -7.05 13.39
N LEU A 64 -7.96 -6.81 12.07
CA LEU A 64 -7.22 -7.64 11.12
C LEU A 64 -5.75 -7.23 10.97
N ALA A 65 -5.35 -6.08 11.53
CA ALA A 65 -4.00 -5.53 11.38
C ALA A 65 -2.90 -6.43 11.96
N ARG A 66 -3.24 -7.35 12.88
CA ARG A 66 -2.30 -8.34 13.43
C ARG A 66 -2.17 -9.59 12.57
N SER A 67 -3.13 -9.86 11.70
CA SER A 67 -3.09 -11.00 10.77
C SER A 67 -2.27 -10.71 9.51
N LEU A 68 -1.94 -9.45 9.23
CA LEU A 68 -1.09 -9.08 8.11
C LEU A 68 0.31 -9.69 8.25
N LYS A 69 0.74 -10.45 7.24
CA LYS A 69 2.04 -11.13 7.22
C LYS A 69 2.98 -10.56 6.18
N ARG A 70 2.49 -10.32 4.96
CA ARG A 70 3.29 -9.83 3.84
C ARG A 70 2.44 -9.04 2.86
N LEU A 71 3.05 -8.06 2.20
CA LEU A 71 2.49 -7.34 1.06
C LEU A 71 3.55 -7.28 -0.05
N TRP A 72 3.14 -7.46 -1.29
CA TRP A 72 4.01 -7.27 -2.45
C TRP A 72 3.20 -6.88 -3.68
N VAL A 73 3.87 -6.29 -4.65
CA VAL A 73 3.32 -6.06 -5.98
C VAL A 73 3.84 -7.12 -6.95
N ASP A 74 2.95 -7.70 -7.73
CA ASP A 74 3.35 -8.58 -8.83
C ASP A 74 3.83 -7.77 -10.04
N ARG A 75 5.15 -7.62 -10.15
CA ARG A 75 5.81 -6.87 -11.22
C ARG A 75 5.93 -7.65 -12.53
N GLN A 76 5.55 -8.93 -12.55
CA GLN A 76 5.58 -9.76 -13.76
C GLN A 76 4.21 -9.83 -14.43
N ALA A 77 3.16 -9.37 -13.75
CA ALA A 77 1.82 -9.27 -14.33
C ALA A 77 1.82 -8.36 -15.56
N VAL A 78 1.16 -8.83 -16.62
CA VAL A 78 0.96 -8.10 -17.87
C VAL A 78 -0.54 -7.95 -18.14
N GLY A 79 -0.92 -6.90 -18.87
CA GLY A 79 -2.31 -6.67 -19.31
C GLY A 79 -2.97 -5.41 -18.78
N SER A 80 -2.31 -4.66 -17.89
CA SER A 80 -2.72 -3.33 -17.44
C SER A 80 -1.47 -2.47 -17.14
N ASP A 81 -1.65 -1.16 -17.11
CA ASP A 81 -0.69 -0.20 -16.55
C ASP A 81 -0.69 -0.20 -15.00
N HIS A 82 -1.70 -0.83 -14.40
CA HIS A 82 -1.72 -1.17 -12.98
C HIS A 82 -1.17 -2.58 -12.72
N LEU A 83 -0.35 -2.69 -11.68
CA LEU A 83 0.25 -3.93 -11.20
C LEU A 83 -0.52 -4.46 -9.99
N PRO A 84 -0.92 -5.75 -9.95
CA PRO A 84 -1.66 -6.31 -8.84
C PRO A 84 -0.91 -6.24 -7.51
N VAL A 85 -1.61 -5.79 -6.46
CA VAL A 85 -1.12 -5.83 -5.07
C VAL A 85 -1.64 -7.09 -4.40
N TRP A 86 -0.75 -7.82 -3.75
CA TRP A 86 -1.07 -9.00 -2.97
C TRP A 86 -0.82 -8.77 -1.49
N VAL A 87 -1.67 -9.37 -0.66
CA VAL A 87 -1.49 -9.43 0.80
C VAL A 87 -1.62 -10.87 1.24
N GLU A 88 -0.66 -11.30 2.05
CA GLU A 88 -0.70 -12.56 2.77
C GLU A 88 -1.15 -12.30 4.22
N MET A 89 -2.06 -13.12 4.71
CA MET A 89 -2.57 -13.08 6.09
C MET A 89 -2.34 -14.43 6.78
N VAL A 90 -2.27 -14.43 8.12
CA VAL A 90 -2.24 -15.64 8.98
C VAL A 90 -3.61 -16.04 9.50
#